data_AF-A0A9P6T8C6-F1
#
_entry.id   AF-A0A9P6T8C6-F1
#
_cell.length_a   1.000
_cell.length_b   1.000
_cell.length_c   1.000
_cell.angle_alpha   90.00
_cell.angle_beta   90.00
_cell.angle_gamma   90.00
#
_symmetry.space_group_name_H-M   'P 1'
#
loop_
_entity.id
_entity.type
_entity.pdbx_description
1 polymer ?
#
loop_
_entity_poly.entity_id
_entity_poly.type
_entity_poly.pdbx_seq_one_letter_code
_entity_poly.pdbx_strand_id
1 'polypeptide(L)'
;MTQLLLLLSLVICKAFPILCVLLLRKPPNTEESLEVIPFGKQVFRPFKTESQHTNSRWEFGEKKKKGLEIKQGKGEKFEDYKKLAGIIIKNKKHSDRLIELSEAIQNLSLKCNKKWNGKFKKAIFSKGSIFERTINIALETLQKEDLTIWERLYALGTLKMLQEFLPYGELTPIGIDMKAGSMCRGTLELFLTEKVHIWPLVKSSWYGHKKEEGYDETSLWEILKRADALLKLKRFVNQSSSPTSTTFLMKLHDDLLKAHSPIQETDVEKLLSTFHQHMENLLDMDIGFSATLVILKHLNLYKPSSRNQIQKAILQHSTLSDAFRRRMIEDEVDNFLSSRTMDPFYAKLLIPFNVMSTVRLLDFEQAVSALVAEENVIRDSKSNRYGLSALSAKEFSEQKKFLIQTLNQASPLVEGALVYEKWTPPKIADIKSLTGTSDKIEEDLEIENDSCPVCFDPFSEGQRLIQFECKHIFCENCAIALEQAFKECPTCRGDLPKPISICQCKFWPHVEKFNSKDSSESETGFSSSNPSPEKK
;
A
#
# COMPACT_ATOMS: atom_id res chain seq x y z
N MET A 1 36.41 34.72 0.42
CA MET A 1 35.66 33.87 1.37
C MET A 1 34.19 33.71 0.99
N THR A 2 33.46 34.78 0.68
CA THR A 2 32.02 34.73 0.33
C THR A 2 31.70 33.89 -0.91
N GLN A 3 32.54 33.92 -1.95
CA GLN A 3 32.38 33.05 -3.12
C GLN A 3 32.73 31.57 -2.83
N LEU A 4 33.67 31.31 -1.90
CA LEU A 4 34.03 29.95 -1.50
C LEU A 4 32.90 29.29 -0.68
N LEU A 5 32.23 30.08 0.17
CA LEU A 5 31.05 29.64 0.93
C LEU A 5 29.84 29.36 0.03
N LEU A 6 29.69 30.09 -1.07
CA LEU A 6 28.61 29.89 -2.04
C LEU A 6 28.83 28.65 -2.91
N LEU A 7 30.09 28.33 -3.22
CA LEU A 7 30.45 27.10 -3.92
C LEU A 7 30.33 25.88 -2.99
N LEU A 8 30.70 26.00 -1.72
CA LEU A 8 30.51 24.92 -0.74
C LEU A 8 29.03 24.60 -0.50
N SER A 9 28.16 25.61 -0.43
CA SER A 9 26.71 25.39 -0.22
C SER A 9 26.05 24.71 -1.42
N LEU A 10 26.49 25.04 -2.65
CA LEU A 10 26.02 24.38 -3.87
C LEU A 10 26.48 22.92 -3.98
N VAL A 11 27.70 22.61 -3.54
CA VAL A 11 28.22 21.22 -3.51
C VAL A 11 27.49 20.40 -2.43
N ILE A 12 27.24 20.97 -1.25
CA ILE A 12 26.54 20.29 -0.16
C ILE A 12 25.06 20.02 -0.50
N CYS A 13 24.35 20.97 -1.11
CA CYS A 13 22.94 20.74 -1.50
C CYS A 13 22.79 19.75 -2.67
N LYS A 14 23.83 19.49 -3.47
CA LYS A 14 23.79 18.39 -4.46
C LYS A 14 24.03 17.02 -3.85
N ALA A 15 24.81 16.92 -2.77
CA ALA A 15 25.17 15.65 -2.14
C ALA A 15 24.14 15.19 -1.09
N PHE A 16 23.47 16.12 -0.39
CA PHE A 16 22.57 15.77 0.71
C PHE A 16 21.32 16.68 0.76
N PRO A 17 20.29 16.41 -0.06
CA PRO A 17 19.08 17.24 -0.11
C PRO A 17 18.31 17.29 1.21
N ILE A 18 18.46 16.26 2.07
CA ILE A 18 17.83 16.17 3.39
C ILE A 18 18.50 17.11 4.42
N LEU A 19 19.80 17.43 4.25
CA LEU A 19 20.53 18.30 5.18
C LEU A 19 20.22 19.78 4.97
N CYS A 20 19.87 20.21 3.75
CA CYS A 20 19.56 21.61 3.44
C CYS A 20 18.25 22.10 4.10
N VAL A 21 17.36 21.19 4.52
CA VAL A 21 16.16 21.53 5.30
C VAL A 21 16.48 21.83 6.78
N LEU A 22 17.58 21.29 7.30
CA LEU A 22 17.97 21.48 8.71
C LEU A 22 18.84 22.74 8.93
N LEU A 23 19.59 23.18 7.92
CA LEU A 23 20.51 24.32 8.05
C LEU A 23 19.88 25.70 7.84
N LEU A 24 18.62 25.79 7.38
CA LEU A 24 17.90 27.06 7.19
C LEU A 24 17.03 27.49 8.39
N ARG A 25 17.06 26.76 9.51
CA ARG A 25 16.41 27.21 10.74
C ARG A 25 17.34 28.14 11.52
N LYS A 26 16.96 29.43 11.60
CA LYS A 26 17.51 30.37 12.60
C LYS A 26 17.29 29.81 14.01
N PRO A 27 18.27 29.93 14.93
CA PRO A 27 18.05 29.56 16.32
C PRO A 27 17.22 30.64 17.03
N PRO A 28 16.26 30.29 17.90
CA PRO A 28 15.79 31.21 18.91
C PRO A 28 16.79 31.20 20.08
N ASN A 29 17.28 32.38 20.43
CA ASN A 29 17.88 32.63 21.73
C ASN A 29 16.79 32.46 22.79
N THR A 30 17.00 31.55 23.75
CA THR A 30 17.05 31.76 25.21
C THR A 30 16.76 30.44 25.91
N GLU A 31 17.56 30.18 26.95
CA GLU A 31 17.49 29.03 27.86
C GLU A 31 16.10 28.87 28.48
N GLU A 32 15.50 27.69 28.36
CA GLU A 32 14.56 27.19 29.35
C GLU A 32 14.54 25.65 29.32
N SER A 33 14.54 25.07 30.51
CA SER A 33 14.68 23.66 30.87
C SER A 33 13.68 22.73 30.16
N LEU A 34 14.18 21.58 29.72
CA LEU A 34 13.40 20.43 29.24
C LEU A 34 12.53 19.84 30.36
N GLU A 35 11.27 20.26 30.43
CA GLU A 35 10.18 19.49 31.03
C GLU A 35 9.43 18.70 29.94
N VAL A 36 9.20 17.42 30.20
CA VAL A 36 8.40 16.53 29.37
C VAL A 36 6.93 16.92 29.49
N ILE A 37 6.37 17.57 28.46
CA ILE A 37 4.96 17.99 28.41
C ILE A 37 4.07 16.80 27.99
N PRO A 38 3.06 16.39 28.80
CA PRO A 38 2.04 15.43 28.38
C PRO A 38 1.04 16.10 27.41
N PHE A 39 0.60 15.35 26.40
CA PHE A 39 -0.39 15.78 25.41
C PHE A 39 -1.65 16.39 26.06
N GLY A 40 -1.76 17.72 25.97
CA GLY A 40 -2.86 18.52 26.47
C GLY A 40 -4.06 18.56 25.53
N LYS A 41 -5.26 18.48 26.12
CA LYS A 41 -6.58 18.62 25.49
C LYS A 41 -6.71 19.96 24.74
N GLN A 42 -6.89 19.92 23.43
CA GLN A 42 -7.57 21.02 22.73
C GLN A 42 -9.07 20.87 22.96
N VAL A 43 -9.66 21.83 23.67
CA VAL A 43 -11.09 21.92 23.95
C VAL A 43 -11.80 22.41 22.69
N PHE A 44 -12.50 21.51 22.00
CA PHE A 44 -13.49 21.89 20.99
C PHE A 44 -14.72 22.49 21.69
N ARG A 45 -15.15 23.69 21.26
CA ARG A 45 -16.42 24.26 21.70
C ARG A 45 -17.58 23.49 21.06
N PRO A 46 -18.59 23.03 21.81
CA PRO A 46 -19.76 22.38 21.23
C PRO A 46 -20.63 23.43 20.52
N PHE A 47 -20.89 23.22 19.23
CA PHE A 47 -21.95 23.93 18.52
C PHE A 47 -23.32 23.38 18.97
N LYS A 48 -24.21 24.26 19.43
CA LYS A 48 -25.63 23.91 19.64
C LYS A 48 -26.31 23.83 18.28
N THR A 49 -26.67 22.63 17.86
CA THR A 49 -27.62 22.41 16.76
C THR A 49 -28.83 21.69 17.32
N GLU A 50 -30.00 22.31 17.25
CA GLU A 50 -31.29 21.62 17.37
C GLU A 50 -31.46 20.76 16.12
N SER A 51 -31.27 19.45 16.27
CA SER A 51 -31.66 18.47 15.26
C SER A 51 -32.56 17.44 15.93
N GLN A 52 -33.79 17.34 15.46
CA GLN A 52 -34.68 16.22 15.74
C GLN A 52 -34.14 14.97 15.02
N HIS A 53 -33.19 14.27 15.66
CA HIS A 53 -32.87 12.90 15.34
C HIS A 53 -33.26 12.01 16.52
N THR A 54 -33.97 10.94 16.21
CA THR A 54 -34.40 9.91 17.14
C THR A 54 -33.19 9.37 17.90
N ASN A 55 -33.16 9.70 19.18
CA ASN A 55 -32.20 9.18 20.13
C ASN A 55 -32.48 7.68 20.29
N SER A 56 -31.85 6.81 19.50
CA SER A 56 -31.71 5.39 19.84
C SER A 56 -30.72 5.29 20.99
N ARG A 57 -31.16 5.80 22.14
CA ARG A 57 -30.56 5.64 23.44
C ARG A 57 -30.60 4.14 23.73
N TRP A 58 -29.43 3.53 23.94
CA TRP A 58 -29.35 2.23 24.58
C TRP A 58 -29.92 2.39 26.00
N GLU A 59 -31.22 2.18 26.16
CA GLU A 59 -31.84 2.05 27.48
C GLU A 59 -31.37 0.73 28.09
N PHE A 60 -30.18 0.76 28.69
CA PHE A 60 -29.84 -0.19 29.74
C PHE A 60 -30.73 0.12 30.94
N GLY A 61 -31.94 -0.46 30.93
CA GLY A 61 -32.77 -0.50 32.13
C GLY A 61 -31.96 -1.14 33.25
N GLU A 62 -31.86 -0.45 34.38
CA GLU A 62 -31.25 -0.94 35.62
C GLU A 62 -31.99 -2.19 36.13
N LYS A 63 -31.72 -3.36 35.54
CA LYS A 63 -32.20 -4.64 36.06
C LYS A 63 -31.20 -5.16 37.08
N LYS A 64 -31.68 -5.29 38.32
CA LYS A 64 -30.98 -5.86 39.48
C LYS A 64 -30.17 -7.12 39.12
N LYS A 65 -28.95 -7.17 39.66
CA LYS A 65 -27.91 -8.23 39.59
C LYS A 65 -28.45 -9.68 39.65
N LYS A 66 -28.97 -10.22 38.56
CA LYS A 66 -28.99 -11.66 38.26
C LYS A 66 -27.97 -11.91 37.16
N GLY A 67 -27.15 -12.96 37.31
CA GLY A 67 -26.07 -13.27 36.36
C GLY A 67 -26.55 -13.21 34.92
N LEU A 68 -25.90 -12.37 34.11
CA LEU A 68 -26.27 -12.14 32.72
C LEU A 68 -26.05 -13.44 31.93
N GLU A 69 -27.12 -14.08 31.47
CA GLU A 69 -27.03 -15.15 30.49
C GLU A 69 -26.65 -14.53 29.14
N ILE A 70 -25.44 -14.85 28.68
CA ILE A 70 -24.98 -14.48 27.34
C ILE A 70 -25.82 -15.26 26.32
N LYS A 71 -26.51 -14.54 25.40
CA LYS A 71 -27.27 -15.16 24.31
C LYS A 71 -26.36 -16.16 23.56
N GLN A 72 -26.86 -17.38 23.34
CA GLN A 72 -26.12 -18.53 22.79
C GLN A 72 -25.24 -18.19 21.55
N GLY A 73 -25.66 -17.26 20.69
CA GLY A 73 -24.90 -16.88 19.49
C GLY A 73 -23.60 -16.09 19.69
N LYS A 74 -23.31 -15.51 20.87
CA LYS A 74 -22.04 -14.76 21.07
C LYS A 74 -20.82 -15.69 21.21
N GLY A 75 -21.03 -16.93 21.65
CA GLY A 75 -19.94 -17.89 21.86
C GLY A 75 -19.40 -18.51 20.62
N GLU A 76 -20.31 -18.87 19.73
CA GLU A 76 -19.96 -19.40 18.41
C GLU A 76 -19.12 -18.40 17.64
N LYS A 77 -19.50 -17.11 17.66
CA LYS A 77 -18.70 -16.02 17.07
C LYS A 77 -17.28 -15.99 17.66
N PHE A 78 -17.14 -16.01 18.99
CA PHE A 78 -15.82 -15.93 19.64
C PHE A 78 -14.91 -17.11 19.27
N GLU A 79 -15.44 -18.33 19.28
CA GLU A 79 -14.68 -19.53 18.89
C GLU A 79 -14.29 -19.51 17.41
N ASP A 80 -15.13 -18.97 16.54
CA ASP A 80 -14.76 -18.81 15.14
C ASP A 80 -13.66 -17.75 14.93
N TYR A 81 -13.67 -16.63 15.67
CA TYR A 81 -12.55 -15.65 15.66
C TYR A 81 -11.24 -16.26 16.18
N LYS A 82 -11.32 -17.15 17.18
CA LYS A 82 -10.18 -17.89 17.68
C LYS A 82 -9.62 -18.85 16.62
N LYS A 83 -10.48 -19.59 15.91
CA LYS A 83 -10.01 -20.44 14.79
C LYS A 83 -9.32 -19.60 13.73
N LEU A 84 -9.91 -18.46 13.34
CA LEU A 84 -9.31 -17.51 12.40
C LEU A 84 -7.95 -16.98 12.88
N ALA A 85 -7.85 -16.59 14.15
CA ALA A 85 -6.59 -16.17 14.75
C ALA A 85 -5.49 -17.24 14.58
N GLY A 86 -5.84 -18.52 14.75
CA GLY A 86 -4.91 -19.63 14.55
C GLY A 86 -4.45 -19.80 13.10
N ILE A 87 -5.31 -19.47 12.12
CA ILE A 87 -4.95 -19.48 10.69
C ILE A 87 -4.00 -18.32 10.38
N ILE A 88 -4.30 -17.11 10.87
CA ILE A 88 -3.48 -15.92 10.67
C ILE A 88 -2.07 -16.12 11.22
N ILE A 89 -1.94 -16.61 12.45
CA ILE A 89 -0.62 -16.85 13.09
C ILE A 89 0.23 -17.83 12.28
N LYS A 90 -0.38 -18.84 11.66
CA LYS A 90 0.35 -19.81 10.82
C LYS A 90 0.83 -19.23 9.49
N ASN A 91 0.16 -18.19 9.00
CA ASN A 91 0.49 -17.55 7.74
C ASN A 91 1.38 -16.32 7.97
N LYS A 92 2.69 -16.49 7.81
CA LYS A 92 3.70 -15.42 8.00
C LYS A 92 3.64 -14.28 6.97
N LYS A 93 2.64 -14.25 6.08
CA LYS A 93 2.46 -13.19 5.06
C LYS A 93 1.69 -11.97 5.56
N HIS A 94 1.14 -12.03 6.78
CA HIS A 94 0.36 -10.95 7.37
C HIS A 94 1.23 -9.94 8.08
N SER A 95 0.72 -8.73 8.27
CA SER A 95 1.41 -7.71 9.07
C SER A 95 1.64 -8.18 10.51
N ASP A 96 2.81 -7.83 11.08
CA ASP A 96 3.18 -8.21 12.45
C ASP A 96 2.13 -7.82 13.49
N ARG A 97 1.46 -6.68 13.30
CA ARG A 97 0.40 -6.21 14.19
C ARG A 97 -0.88 -7.02 14.10
N LEU A 98 -1.17 -7.62 12.94
CA LEU A 98 -2.28 -8.56 12.83
C LEU A 98 -1.96 -9.87 13.55
N ILE A 99 -0.72 -10.34 13.44
CA ILE A 99 -0.24 -11.53 14.16
C ILE A 99 -0.35 -11.30 15.67
N GLU A 100 0.13 -10.15 16.17
CA GLU A 100 0.01 -9.76 17.58
C GLU A 100 -1.46 -9.73 18.04
N LEU A 101 -2.36 -9.16 17.23
CA LEU A 101 -3.79 -9.16 17.52
C LEU A 101 -4.36 -10.59 17.60
N SER A 102 -4.00 -11.46 16.66
CA SER A 102 -4.42 -12.85 16.66
C SER A 102 -3.89 -13.62 17.88
N GLU A 103 -2.64 -13.40 18.29
CA GLU A 103 -2.09 -13.97 19.52
C GLU A 103 -2.83 -13.48 20.77
N ALA A 104 -3.17 -12.19 20.82
CA ALA A 104 -3.96 -11.62 21.90
C ALA A 104 -5.36 -12.27 22.00
N ILE A 105 -6.00 -12.58 20.88
CA ILE A 105 -7.28 -13.31 20.85
C ILE A 105 -7.12 -14.76 21.34
N GLN A 106 -6.06 -15.46 20.92
CA GLN A 106 -5.76 -16.82 21.42
C GLN A 106 -5.55 -16.83 22.94
N ASN A 107 -4.76 -15.89 23.44
CA ASN A 107 -4.47 -15.77 24.87
C ASN A 107 -5.72 -15.41 25.68
N LEU A 108 -6.60 -14.57 25.13
CA LEU A 108 -7.89 -14.28 25.74
C LEU A 108 -8.74 -15.55 25.83
N SER A 109 -8.75 -16.39 24.79
CA SER A 109 -9.45 -17.68 24.81
C SER A 109 -8.88 -18.64 25.87
N LEU A 110 -7.56 -18.74 26.04
CA LEU A 110 -6.95 -19.61 27.04
C LEU A 110 -7.33 -19.25 28.48
N LYS A 111 -7.52 -17.95 28.76
CA LYS A 111 -7.95 -17.47 30.09
C LYS A 111 -9.45 -17.63 30.32
N CYS A 112 -10.23 -17.84 29.27
CA CYS A 112 -11.64 -18.18 29.37
C CYS A 112 -11.75 -19.71 29.53
N ASN A 113 -12.24 -20.16 30.70
CA ASN A 113 -12.23 -21.58 31.08
C ASN A 113 -12.82 -22.51 29.99
N LYS A 114 -12.28 -23.75 29.86
CA LYS A 114 -12.50 -24.69 28.73
C LYS A 114 -13.96 -25.04 28.40
N LYS A 115 -14.92 -24.74 29.28
CA LYS A 115 -16.35 -24.83 28.99
C LYS A 115 -16.92 -23.42 29.05
N TRP A 116 -17.25 -22.88 27.87
CA TRP A 116 -17.84 -21.56 27.71
C TRP A 116 -19.28 -21.57 28.26
N ASN A 117 -19.43 -21.59 29.59
CA ASN A 117 -20.73 -21.61 30.27
C ASN A 117 -21.39 -20.21 30.28
N GLY A 118 -20.97 -19.30 29.40
CA GLY A 118 -21.49 -17.94 29.30
C GLY A 118 -21.17 -17.01 30.48
N LYS A 119 -20.26 -17.38 31.40
CA LYS A 119 -19.90 -16.54 32.56
C LYS A 119 -18.42 -16.19 32.55
N PHE A 120 -18.11 -14.97 32.10
CA PHE A 120 -16.78 -14.39 32.29
C PHE A 120 -16.59 -13.97 33.75
N LYS A 121 -15.38 -14.17 34.29
CA LYS A 121 -15.03 -13.58 35.59
C LYS A 121 -14.95 -12.06 35.43
N LYS A 122 -15.53 -11.30 36.37
CA LYS A 122 -15.49 -9.83 36.37
C LYS A 122 -14.07 -9.28 36.23
N ALA A 123 -13.07 -9.97 36.79
CA ALA A 123 -11.65 -9.62 36.70
C ALA A 123 -11.06 -9.64 35.27
N ILE A 124 -11.71 -10.32 34.31
CA ILE A 124 -11.28 -10.28 32.89
C ILE A 124 -11.56 -8.90 32.28
N PHE A 125 -12.50 -8.14 32.84
CA PHE A 125 -12.86 -6.79 32.40
C PHE A 125 -12.45 -5.73 33.44
N SER A 126 -11.32 -5.92 34.11
CA SER A 126 -10.68 -4.85 34.89
C SER A 126 -9.81 -3.99 33.98
N LYS A 127 -9.45 -2.79 34.45
CA LYS A 127 -8.40 -2.01 33.79
C LYS A 127 -7.07 -2.77 33.80
N GLY A 128 -6.29 -2.66 32.71
CA GLY A 128 -5.05 -3.39 32.47
C GLY A 128 -5.23 -4.89 32.19
N SER A 129 -6.47 -5.37 32.08
CA SER A 129 -6.75 -6.77 31.78
C SER A 129 -6.29 -7.16 30.37
N ILE A 130 -6.20 -8.47 30.13
CA ILE A 130 -5.93 -8.97 28.78
C ILE A 130 -7.04 -8.55 27.79
N PHE A 131 -8.27 -8.39 28.25
CA PHE A 131 -9.40 -7.99 27.40
C PHE A 131 -9.25 -6.55 26.91
N GLU A 132 -8.94 -5.62 27.82
CA GLU A 132 -8.63 -4.23 27.45
C GLU A 132 -7.39 -4.15 26.56
N ARG A 133 -6.34 -4.92 26.87
CA ARG A 133 -5.14 -4.98 26.02
C ARG A 133 -5.47 -5.47 24.61
N THR A 134 -6.29 -6.49 24.44
CA THR A 134 -6.72 -6.96 23.10
C THR A 134 -7.52 -5.89 22.37
N ILE A 135 -8.38 -5.13 23.06
CA ILE A 135 -9.08 -3.98 22.46
C ILE A 135 -8.09 -2.92 21.97
N ASN A 136 -7.09 -2.58 22.81
CA ASN A 136 -6.08 -1.58 22.46
C ASN A 136 -5.22 -2.03 21.27
N ILE A 137 -4.80 -3.30 21.24
CA ILE A 137 -4.08 -3.87 20.08
C ILE A 137 -4.95 -3.79 18.82
N ALA A 138 -6.24 -4.13 18.89
CA ALA A 138 -7.14 -4.02 17.74
C ALA A 138 -7.25 -2.56 17.24
N LEU A 139 -7.35 -1.59 18.16
CA LEU A 139 -7.39 -0.17 17.82
C LEU A 139 -6.07 0.33 17.21
N GLU A 140 -4.92 -0.08 17.75
CA GLU A 140 -3.58 0.22 17.22
C GLU A 140 -3.39 -0.37 15.83
N THR A 141 -3.78 -1.64 15.63
CA THR A 141 -3.76 -2.32 14.33
C THR A 141 -4.58 -1.52 13.32
N LEU A 142 -5.80 -1.10 13.67
CA LEU A 142 -6.63 -0.29 12.77
C LEU A 142 -6.04 1.09 12.42
N GLN A 143 -5.10 1.64 13.19
CA GLN A 143 -4.41 2.89 12.82
C GLN A 143 -3.39 2.71 11.70
N LYS A 144 -2.92 1.49 11.44
CA LYS A 144 -1.94 1.22 10.38
C LYS A 144 -2.55 1.51 9.00
N GLU A 145 -1.83 2.23 8.15
CA GLU A 145 -2.31 2.63 6.82
C GLU A 145 -2.11 1.54 5.77
N ASP A 146 -1.11 0.68 5.98
CA ASP A 146 -0.65 -0.40 5.09
C ASP A 146 -1.43 -1.70 5.23
N LEU A 147 -2.44 -1.76 6.11
CA LEU A 147 -3.30 -2.93 6.20
C LEU A 147 -4.02 -3.17 4.89
N THR A 148 -3.94 -4.41 4.40
CA THR A 148 -4.87 -4.86 3.37
C THR A 148 -6.29 -4.79 3.91
N ILE A 149 -7.27 -4.71 3.01
CA ILE A 149 -8.67 -4.61 3.44
C ILE A 149 -9.12 -5.80 4.30
N TRP A 150 -8.62 -7.01 4.02
CA TRP A 150 -9.01 -8.21 4.74
C TRP A 150 -8.47 -8.23 6.17
N GLU A 151 -7.24 -7.74 6.35
CA GLU A 151 -6.63 -7.56 7.67
C GLU A 151 -7.38 -6.48 8.46
N ARG A 152 -7.76 -5.38 7.80
CA ARG A 152 -8.59 -4.33 8.38
C ARG A 152 -9.97 -4.86 8.80
N LEU A 153 -10.62 -5.64 7.95
CA LEU A 153 -11.91 -6.27 8.27
C LEU A 153 -11.80 -7.24 9.44
N TYR A 154 -10.74 -8.02 9.52
CA TYR A 154 -10.50 -8.90 10.66
C TYR A 154 -10.33 -8.12 11.96
N ALA A 155 -9.50 -7.06 11.95
CA ALA A 155 -9.27 -6.22 13.13
C ALA A 155 -10.55 -5.50 13.57
N LEU A 156 -11.31 -4.94 12.62
CA LEU A 156 -12.59 -4.27 12.89
C LEU A 156 -13.66 -5.24 13.37
N GLY A 157 -13.74 -6.42 12.76
CA GLY A 157 -14.63 -7.49 13.17
C GLY A 157 -14.32 -7.99 14.58
N THR A 158 -13.04 -8.17 14.91
CA THR A 158 -12.58 -8.51 16.26
C THR A 158 -13.02 -7.44 17.25
N LEU A 159 -12.78 -6.18 16.92
CA LEU A 159 -13.13 -5.06 17.78
C LEU A 159 -14.64 -4.98 18.03
N LYS A 160 -15.46 -5.15 16.98
CA LYS A 160 -16.93 -5.18 17.09
C LYS A 160 -17.41 -6.38 17.92
N MET A 161 -16.77 -7.53 17.78
CA MET A 161 -17.06 -8.72 18.60
C MET A 161 -16.73 -8.46 20.09
N LEU A 162 -15.57 -7.87 20.41
CA LEU A 162 -15.19 -7.55 21.79
C LEU A 162 -16.14 -6.50 22.40
N GLN A 163 -16.53 -5.50 21.62
CA GLN A 163 -17.55 -4.50 22.00
C GLN A 163 -18.87 -5.10 22.43
N GLU A 164 -19.32 -6.20 21.81
CA GLU A 164 -20.57 -6.88 22.18
C GLU A 164 -20.55 -7.40 23.63
N PHE A 165 -19.39 -7.54 24.28
CA PHE A 165 -19.27 -7.97 25.68
C PHE A 165 -19.27 -6.80 26.68
N LEU A 166 -19.29 -5.55 26.21
CA LEU A 166 -19.27 -4.35 27.05
C LEU A 166 -20.66 -3.70 27.15
N PRO A 167 -20.97 -2.96 28.23
CA PRO A 167 -20.16 -2.78 29.44
C PRO A 167 -20.12 -4.05 30.30
N TYR A 168 -18.95 -4.35 30.88
CA TYR A 168 -18.82 -5.38 31.91
C TYR A 168 -17.62 -5.07 32.79
N GLY A 169 -17.73 -5.33 34.10
CA GLY A 169 -16.65 -5.00 35.04
C GLY A 169 -16.41 -3.50 35.16
N GLU A 170 -15.18 -3.08 34.90
CA GLU A 170 -14.71 -1.67 34.89
C GLU A 170 -14.62 -1.10 33.47
N LEU A 171 -14.71 -1.97 32.44
CA LEU A 171 -14.55 -1.55 31.05
C LEU A 171 -15.88 -1.06 30.48
N THR A 172 -15.81 0.08 29.80
CA THR A 172 -16.93 0.68 29.06
C THR A 172 -16.75 0.46 27.56
N PRO A 173 -17.84 0.38 26.78
CA PRO A 173 -17.75 0.40 25.33
C PRO A 173 -16.93 1.61 24.85
N ILE A 174 -16.16 1.45 23.76
CA ILE A 174 -15.49 2.58 23.11
C ILE A 174 -16.55 3.59 22.71
N GLY A 175 -16.37 4.83 23.16
CA GLY A 175 -17.25 5.93 22.78
C GLY A 175 -17.20 6.16 21.27
N ILE A 176 -18.33 5.98 20.60
CA ILE A 176 -18.54 6.32 19.19
C ILE A 176 -19.18 7.70 19.02
N ASP A 177 -19.32 8.46 20.11
CA ASP A 177 -19.84 9.82 20.05
C ASP A 177 -18.83 10.76 19.39
N MET A 178 -19.18 11.18 18.17
CA MET A 178 -18.37 12.07 17.35
C MET A 178 -18.18 13.45 17.99
N LYS A 179 -19.04 13.85 18.93
CA LYS A 179 -18.94 15.13 19.65
C LYS A 179 -17.93 15.08 20.80
N ALA A 180 -17.51 13.89 21.24
CA ALA A 180 -16.70 13.73 22.44
C ALA A 180 -15.19 14.03 22.26
N GLY A 181 -14.73 14.34 21.03
CA GLY A 181 -13.36 14.80 20.78
C GLY A 181 -12.64 14.05 19.66
N SER A 182 -11.32 13.93 19.77
CA SER A 182 -10.47 13.34 18.72
C SER A 182 -10.74 11.85 18.55
N MET A 183 -11.43 11.48 17.46
CA MET A 183 -11.60 10.08 17.08
C MET A 183 -10.31 9.52 16.46
N CYS A 184 -9.97 8.30 16.87
CA CYS A 184 -8.98 7.48 16.20
C CYS A 184 -9.64 6.72 15.02
N ARG A 185 -8.83 6.19 14.09
CA ARG A 185 -9.33 5.47 12.91
C ARG A 185 -10.28 4.30 13.27
N GLY A 186 -9.90 3.45 14.22
CA GLY A 186 -10.74 2.32 14.64
C GLY A 186 -12.11 2.74 15.19
N THR A 187 -12.18 3.84 15.95
CA THR A 187 -13.46 4.41 16.43
C THR A 187 -14.32 4.91 15.26
N LEU A 188 -13.71 5.57 14.28
CA LEU A 188 -14.42 6.06 13.10
C LEU A 188 -14.97 4.91 12.25
N GLU A 189 -14.16 3.87 12.02
CA GLU A 189 -14.58 2.68 11.27
C GLU A 189 -15.69 1.92 12.02
N LEU A 190 -15.62 1.80 13.35
CA LEU A 190 -16.71 1.24 14.17
C LEU A 190 -18.02 2.04 14.01
N PHE A 191 -17.93 3.37 14.05
CA PHE A 191 -19.09 4.25 13.87
C PHE A 191 -19.72 4.06 12.49
N LEU A 192 -18.94 4.15 11.42
CA LEU A 192 -19.46 4.05 10.05
C LEU A 192 -20.00 2.63 9.73
N THR A 193 -19.50 1.60 10.42
CA THR A 193 -19.95 0.22 10.25
C THR A 193 -20.94 -0.26 11.31
N GLU A 194 -21.52 0.63 12.11
CA GLU A 194 -22.43 0.28 13.21
C GLU A 194 -23.56 -0.65 12.73
N LYS A 195 -24.19 -0.30 11.61
CA LYS A 195 -25.33 -1.03 11.01
C LYS A 195 -24.92 -2.18 10.09
N VAL A 196 -23.62 -2.43 9.92
CA VAL A 196 -23.10 -3.44 8.97
C VAL A 196 -22.74 -4.73 9.70
N HIS A 197 -23.22 -5.87 9.22
CA HIS A 197 -22.87 -7.17 9.77
C HIS A 197 -21.52 -7.65 9.21
N ILE A 198 -20.42 -7.25 9.84
CA ILE A 198 -19.05 -7.52 9.34
C ILE A 198 -18.67 -9.00 9.44
N TRP A 199 -19.26 -9.74 10.38
CA TRP A 199 -18.84 -11.11 10.69
C TRP A 199 -18.94 -12.10 9.53
N PRO A 200 -20.08 -12.22 8.82
CA PRO A 200 -20.20 -13.09 7.64
C PRO A 200 -19.09 -12.87 6.61
N LEU A 201 -18.68 -11.62 6.39
CA LEU A 201 -17.62 -11.25 5.45
C LEU A 201 -16.23 -11.64 5.94
N VAL A 202 -15.94 -11.44 7.22
CA VAL A 202 -14.68 -11.90 7.82
C VAL A 202 -14.61 -13.43 7.73
N LYS A 203 -15.73 -14.13 7.94
CA LYS A 203 -15.77 -15.58 7.82
C LYS A 203 -15.54 -16.02 6.36
N SER A 204 -16.28 -15.49 5.40
CA SER A 204 -16.17 -15.91 3.99
C SER A 204 -14.80 -15.60 3.39
N SER A 205 -14.22 -14.44 3.68
CA SER A 205 -12.92 -14.02 3.13
C SER A 205 -11.74 -14.86 3.62
N TRP A 206 -11.78 -15.36 4.85
CA TRP A 206 -10.65 -16.07 5.46
C TRP A 206 -10.74 -17.60 5.39
N TYR A 207 -11.96 -18.17 5.34
CA TYR A 207 -12.13 -19.62 5.22
C TYR A 207 -12.16 -20.12 3.76
N GLY A 208 -11.99 -19.24 2.77
CA GLY A 208 -12.04 -19.61 1.36
C GLY A 208 -13.40 -20.16 0.93
N HIS A 209 -14.46 -19.86 1.69
CA HIS A 209 -15.81 -20.27 1.33
C HIS A 209 -16.29 -19.48 0.12
N LYS A 210 -17.15 -20.11 -0.69
CA LYS A 210 -17.87 -19.43 -1.78
C LYS A 210 -18.56 -18.20 -1.19
N LYS A 211 -18.50 -17.07 -1.90
CA LYS A 211 -19.15 -15.81 -1.50
C LYS A 211 -20.60 -16.13 -1.10
N GLU A 212 -21.00 -15.74 0.12
CA GLU A 212 -22.41 -15.80 0.51
C GLU A 212 -23.19 -14.87 -0.43
N GLU A 213 -24.15 -15.43 -1.15
CA GLU A 213 -25.01 -14.65 -2.04
C GLU A 213 -25.80 -13.63 -1.22
N GLY A 214 -25.79 -12.37 -1.67
CA GLY A 214 -26.59 -11.29 -1.08
C GLY A 214 -25.83 -10.27 -0.23
N TYR A 215 -24.51 -10.42 -0.03
CA TYR A 215 -23.73 -9.37 0.61
C TYR A 215 -23.18 -8.37 -0.41
N ASP A 216 -23.56 -7.09 -0.30
CA ASP A 216 -22.95 -6.04 -1.08
C ASP A 216 -21.60 -5.65 -0.47
N GLU A 217 -20.56 -6.37 -0.92
CA GLU A 217 -19.17 -6.04 -0.61
C GLU A 217 -18.92 -4.54 -0.86
N THR A 218 -19.35 -4.02 -2.02
CA THR A 218 -19.10 -2.64 -2.49
C THR A 218 -19.42 -1.57 -1.44
N SER A 219 -20.55 -1.72 -0.75
CA SER A 219 -20.98 -0.81 0.32
C SER A 219 -20.00 -0.77 1.49
N LEU A 220 -19.42 -1.92 1.87
CA LEU A 220 -18.43 -1.97 2.94
C LEU A 220 -17.09 -1.36 2.50
N TRP A 221 -16.64 -1.64 1.27
CA TRP A 221 -15.42 -1.03 0.73
C TRP A 221 -15.55 0.49 0.74
N GLU A 222 -16.71 1.00 0.31
CA GLU A 222 -17.04 2.41 0.35
C GLU A 222 -16.95 2.96 1.78
N ILE A 223 -17.54 2.31 2.77
CA ILE A 223 -17.47 2.74 4.17
C ILE A 223 -16.03 2.83 4.68
N LEU A 224 -15.20 1.81 4.44
CA LEU A 224 -13.81 1.80 4.89
C LEU A 224 -12.97 2.88 4.18
N LYS A 225 -13.24 3.12 2.90
CA LYS A 225 -12.55 4.16 2.11
C LYS A 225 -13.05 5.56 2.42
N ARG A 226 -14.28 5.68 2.90
CA ARG A 226 -14.81 6.92 3.45
C ARG A 226 -14.07 7.30 4.74
N ALA A 227 -13.72 6.32 5.58
CA ALA A 227 -12.88 6.56 6.75
C ALA A 227 -11.50 7.12 6.36
N ASP A 228 -10.88 6.59 5.28
CA ASP A 228 -9.64 7.14 4.71
C ASP A 228 -9.82 8.62 4.30
N ALA A 229 -10.91 8.92 3.57
CA ALA A 229 -11.22 10.27 3.12
C ALA A 229 -11.40 11.25 4.30
N LEU A 230 -12.18 10.86 5.32
CA LEU A 230 -12.40 11.67 6.52
C LEU A 230 -11.11 11.96 7.29
N LEU A 231 -10.20 10.97 7.42
CA LEU A 231 -8.90 11.18 8.05
C LEU A 231 -8.01 12.13 7.25
N LYS A 232 -8.05 12.05 5.91
CA LYS A 232 -7.35 13.00 5.04
C LYS A 232 -7.91 14.42 5.18
N LEU A 233 -9.23 14.59 5.21
CA LEU A 233 -9.88 15.88 5.47
C LEU A 233 -9.46 16.47 6.82
N LYS A 234 -9.38 15.64 7.87
CA LYS A 234 -8.90 16.09 9.18
C LYS A 234 -7.45 16.60 9.13
N ARG A 235 -6.57 15.97 8.33
CA ARG A 235 -5.20 16.48 8.10
C ARG A 235 -5.22 17.83 7.41
N PHE A 236 -6.06 17.99 6.39
CA PHE A 236 -6.23 19.28 5.70
C PHE A 236 -6.75 20.38 6.63
N VAL A 237 -7.73 20.08 7.49
CA VAL A 237 -8.20 21.03 8.53
C VAL A 237 -7.05 21.47 9.42
N ASN A 238 -6.20 20.54 9.87
CA ASN A 238 -5.07 20.84 10.74
C ASN A 238 -3.93 21.59 10.04
N GLN A 239 -3.80 21.48 8.72
CA GLN A 239 -2.79 22.18 7.92
C GLN A 239 -3.26 23.56 7.45
N SER A 240 -4.58 23.78 7.41
CA SER A 240 -5.17 25.03 6.94
C SER A 240 -4.86 26.18 7.90
N SER A 241 -4.21 27.21 7.36
CA SER A 241 -4.01 28.49 8.06
C SER A 241 -5.16 29.47 7.85
N SER A 242 -6.01 29.24 6.83
CA SER A 242 -7.11 30.13 6.46
C SER A 242 -8.40 29.77 7.21
N PRO A 243 -9.03 30.71 7.95
CA PRO A 243 -10.31 30.46 8.62
C PRO A 243 -11.44 30.02 7.68
N THR A 244 -11.47 30.58 6.46
CA THR A 244 -12.47 30.28 5.43
C THR A 244 -12.32 28.84 4.95
N SER A 245 -11.11 28.42 4.59
CA SER A 245 -10.83 27.05 4.14
C SER A 245 -11.12 26.05 5.27
N THR A 246 -10.75 26.37 6.51
CA THR A 246 -11.06 25.52 7.67
C THR A 246 -12.56 25.33 7.86
N THR A 247 -13.37 26.39 7.73
CA THR A 247 -14.83 26.31 7.87
C THR A 247 -15.46 25.45 6.77
N PHE A 248 -15.01 25.62 5.52
CA PHE A 248 -15.43 24.77 4.41
C PHE A 248 -15.05 23.29 4.65
N LEU A 249 -13.80 23.03 5.01
CA LEU A 249 -13.29 21.67 5.25
C LEU A 249 -14.04 20.99 6.40
N MET A 250 -14.36 21.73 7.47
CA MET A 250 -15.16 21.21 8.58
C MET A 250 -16.59 20.89 8.15
N LYS A 251 -17.25 21.79 7.40
CA LYS A 251 -18.59 21.53 6.85
C LYS A 251 -18.58 20.26 5.99
N LEU A 252 -17.56 20.13 5.14
CA LEU A 252 -17.43 19.02 4.23
C LEU A 252 -17.15 17.69 4.95
N HIS A 253 -16.27 17.71 5.95
CA HIS A 253 -16.03 16.58 6.83
C HIS A 253 -17.33 16.15 7.53
N ASP A 254 -18.08 17.10 8.09
CA ASP A 254 -19.34 16.83 8.77
C ASP A 254 -20.41 16.27 7.84
N ASP A 255 -20.53 16.80 6.63
CA ASP A 255 -21.48 16.32 5.63
C ASP A 255 -21.14 14.90 5.19
N LEU A 256 -19.87 14.59 4.95
CA LEU A 256 -19.42 13.25 4.59
C LEU A 256 -19.60 12.24 5.74
N LEU A 257 -19.37 12.68 6.98
CA LEU A 257 -19.51 11.88 8.18
C LEU A 257 -20.99 11.56 8.51
N LYS A 258 -21.89 12.52 8.26
CA LYS A 258 -23.35 12.38 8.48
C LYS A 258 -24.06 11.69 7.31
N ALA A 259 -23.41 11.56 6.15
CA ALA A 259 -23.98 10.88 5.00
C ALA A 259 -24.35 9.42 5.34
N HIS A 260 -25.38 8.91 4.66
CA HIS A 260 -25.83 7.54 4.84
C HIS A 260 -24.70 6.53 4.58
N SER A 261 -24.79 5.34 5.17
CA SER A 261 -23.81 4.25 4.99
C SER A 261 -24.54 3.03 4.41
N PRO A 262 -24.40 2.74 3.10
CA PRO A 262 -23.58 3.44 2.10
C PRO A 262 -24.17 4.82 1.69
N ILE A 263 -23.35 5.71 1.10
CA ILE A 263 -23.77 7.06 0.67
C ILE A 263 -24.96 6.97 -0.28
N GLN A 264 -26.01 7.77 -0.08
CA GLN A 264 -27.15 7.84 -0.99
C GLN A 264 -26.97 8.97 -2.01
N GLU A 265 -27.73 8.93 -3.11
CA GLU A 265 -27.65 9.95 -4.17
C GLU A 265 -27.96 11.36 -3.64
N THR A 266 -28.89 11.48 -2.71
CA THR A 266 -29.21 12.76 -2.04
C THR A 266 -28.03 13.33 -1.24
N ASP A 267 -27.21 12.48 -0.63
CA ASP A 267 -25.98 12.91 0.04
C ASP A 267 -24.94 13.38 -0.98
N VAL A 268 -24.84 12.71 -2.13
CA VAL A 268 -23.95 13.10 -3.23
C VAL A 268 -24.33 14.48 -3.75
N GLU A 269 -25.61 14.72 -4.04
CA GLU A 269 -26.11 16.02 -4.51
C GLU A 269 -25.79 17.15 -3.52
N LYS A 270 -25.97 16.90 -2.22
CA LYS A 270 -25.64 17.86 -1.16
C LYS A 270 -24.13 18.16 -1.10
N LEU A 271 -23.28 17.14 -1.23
CA LEU A 271 -21.82 17.30 -1.26
C LEU A 271 -21.40 18.09 -2.51
N LEU A 272 -21.95 17.75 -3.69
CA LEU A 272 -21.69 18.46 -4.95
C LEU A 272 -22.12 19.93 -4.89
N SER A 273 -23.28 20.22 -4.31
CA SER A 273 -23.73 21.61 -4.09
C SER A 273 -22.76 22.38 -3.20
N THR A 274 -22.25 21.74 -2.14
CA THR A 274 -21.26 22.35 -1.24
C THR A 274 -19.93 22.62 -1.95
N PHE A 275 -19.52 21.75 -2.87
CA PHE A 275 -18.34 21.99 -3.71
C PHE A 275 -18.55 23.17 -4.65
N HIS A 276 -19.69 23.22 -5.34
CA HIS A 276 -19.96 24.31 -6.29
C HIS A 276 -19.91 25.67 -5.60
N GLN A 277 -20.60 25.80 -4.45
CA GLN A 277 -20.56 27.02 -3.63
C GLN A 277 -19.14 27.41 -3.22
N HIS A 278 -18.27 26.44 -2.93
CA HIS A 278 -16.88 26.74 -2.55
C HIS A 278 -16.01 27.12 -3.74
N MET A 279 -16.15 26.40 -4.87
CA MET A 279 -15.38 26.61 -6.09
C MET A 279 -15.67 27.97 -6.74
N GLU A 280 -16.89 28.49 -6.64
CA GLU A 280 -17.23 29.85 -7.10
C GLU A 280 -16.46 30.95 -6.33
N ASN A 281 -16.04 30.66 -5.10
CA ASN A 281 -15.37 31.61 -4.22
C ASN A 281 -13.85 31.41 -4.15
N LEU A 282 -13.30 30.38 -4.80
CA LEU A 282 -11.87 30.07 -4.78
C LEU A 282 -11.16 30.74 -5.96
N LEU A 283 -10.20 31.61 -5.64
CA LEU A 283 -9.27 32.16 -6.62
C LEU A 283 -8.00 31.29 -6.77
N ASP A 284 -7.69 30.44 -5.77
CA ASP A 284 -6.40 29.73 -5.68
C ASP A 284 -6.55 28.21 -5.46
N MET A 285 -5.54 27.47 -5.93
CA MET A 285 -5.34 26.03 -5.72
C MET A 285 -4.92 25.74 -4.28
N ASP A 286 -5.83 25.96 -3.32
CA ASP A 286 -5.55 25.83 -1.89
C ASP A 286 -5.79 24.40 -1.34
N ILE A 287 -5.71 24.27 -0.02
CA ILE A 287 -5.98 23.02 0.70
C ILE A 287 -7.45 22.56 0.50
N GLY A 288 -8.40 23.50 0.37
CA GLY A 288 -9.80 23.23 0.06
C GLY A 288 -10.00 22.56 -1.29
N PHE A 289 -9.23 22.97 -2.30
CA PHE A 289 -9.20 22.31 -3.61
C PHE A 289 -8.76 20.84 -3.51
N SER A 290 -7.65 20.58 -2.79
CA SER A 290 -7.15 19.21 -2.59
C SER A 290 -8.15 18.31 -1.84
N ALA A 291 -8.84 18.87 -0.84
CA ALA A 291 -9.90 18.17 -0.12
C ALA A 291 -11.10 17.82 -1.02
N THR A 292 -11.49 18.75 -1.89
CA THR A 292 -12.57 18.55 -2.88
C THR A 292 -12.23 17.38 -3.82
N LEU A 293 -11.00 17.33 -4.33
CA LEU A 293 -10.54 16.21 -5.18
C LEU A 293 -10.61 14.86 -4.47
N VAL A 294 -10.20 14.78 -3.20
CA VAL A 294 -10.25 13.53 -2.42
C VAL A 294 -11.68 12.98 -2.35
N ILE A 295 -12.67 13.84 -2.14
CA ILE A 295 -14.06 13.40 -2.02
C ILE A 295 -14.68 13.12 -3.38
N LEU A 296 -14.48 13.97 -4.38
CA LEU A 296 -14.95 13.69 -5.74
C LEU A 296 -14.43 12.33 -6.23
N LYS A 297 -13.18 12.00 -5.92
CA LYS A 297 -12.59 10.70 -6.25
C LYS A 297 -13.33 9.57 -5.54
N HIS A 298 -13.56 9.72 -4.23
CA HIS A 298 -14.30 8.75 -3.42
C HIS A 298 -15.70 8.49 -4.01
N LEU A 299 -16.43 9.57 -4.30
CA LEU A 299 -17.78 9.50 -4.87
C LEU A 299 -17.78 8.86 -6.27
N ASN A 300 -16.84 9.24 -7.14
CA ASN A 300 -16.76 8.70 -8.50
C ASN A 300 -16.48 7.17 -8.51
N LEU A 301 -15.66 6.71 -7.57
CA LEU A 301 -15.29 5.31 -7.44
C LEU A 301 -16.44 4.46 -6.89
N TYR A 302 -17.11 4.93 -5.83
CA TYR A 302 -18.09 4.12 -5.08
C TYR A 302 -19.56 4.45 -5.34
N LYS A 303 -19.87 5.47 -6.14
CA LYS A 303 -21.24 5.81 -6.55
C LYS A 303 -21.38 5.88 -8.07
N PRO A 304 -21.39 4.72 -8.76
CA PRO A 304 -21.51 4.67 -10.22
C PRO A 304 -22.74 5.40 -10.77
N SER A 305 -23.88 5.35 -10.08
CA SER A 305 -25.11 6.01 -10.50
C SER A 305 -25.00 7.54 -10.53
N SER A 306 -24.12 8.12 -9.70
CA SER A 306 -23.89 9.56 -9.63
C SER A 306 -22.75 10.06 -10.55
N ARG A 307 -22.07 9.18 -11.29
CA ARG A 307 -20.90 9.56 -12.12
C ARG A 307 -21.20 10.67 -13.11
N ASN A 308 -22.37 10.65 -13.75
CA ASN A 308 -22.75 11.70 -14.69
C ASN A 308 -22.90 13.07 -14.00
N GLN A 309 -23.46 13.10 -12.78
CA GLN A 309 -23.59 14.33 -12.00
C GLN A 309 -22.22 14.85 -11.55
N ILE A 310 -21.37 13.95 -11.07
CA ILE A 310 -20.00 14.26 -10.64
C ILE A 310 -19.19 14.79 -11.83
N GLN A 311 -19.26 14.13 -12.99
CA GLN A 311 -18.57 14.56 -14.20
C GLN A 311 -19.06 15.93 -14.68
N LYS A 312 -20.37 16.18 -14.63
CA LYS A 312 -20.93 17.50 -14.95
C LYS A 312 -20.38 18.58 -14.02
N ALA A 313 -20.34 18.33 -12.71
CA ALA A 313 -19.78 19.27 -11.74
C ALA A 313 -18.27 19.52 -11.97
N ILE A 314 -17.53 18.48 -12.34
CA ILE A 314 -16.09 18.59 -12.67
C ILE A 314 -15.88 19.41 -13.95
N LEU A 315 -16.67 19.16 -15.00
CA LEU A 315 -16.55 19.85 -16.30
C LEU A 315 -16.90 21.34 -16.24
N GLN A 316 -17.66 21.78 -15.24
CA GLN A 316 -17.95 23.20 -15.02
C GLN A 316 -16.71 24.01 -14.62
N HIS A 317 -15.64 23.36 -14.18
CA HIS A 317 -14.41 24.00 -13.73
C HIS A 317 -13.19 23.32 -14.38
N SER A 318 -12.62 23.91 -15.44
CA SER A 318 -11.52 23.31 -16.21
C SER A 318 -10.32 22.91 -15.35
N THR A 319 -9.88 23.77 -14.43
CA THR A 319 -8.77 23.50 -13.49
C THR A 319 -9.08 22.29 -12.59
N LEU A 320 -10.33 22.16 -12.12
CA LEU A 320 -10.77 21.02 -11.33
C LEU A 320 -10.79 19.75 -12.17
N SER A 321 -11.27 19.82 -13.41
CA SER A 321 -11.26 18.72 -14.37
C SER A 321 -9.85 18.19 -14.63
N ASP A 322 -8.90 19.07 -14.90
CA ASP A 322 -7.53 18.66 -15.18
C ASP A 322 -6.86 18.07 -13.94
N ALA A 323 -7.01 18.69 -12.78
CA ALA A 323 -6.45 18.18 -11.54
C ALA A 323 -7.10 16.85 -11.11
N PHE A 324 -8.41 16.71 -11.31
CA PHE A 324 -9.12 15.45 -11.06
C PHE A 324 -8.61 14.34 -11.97
N ARG A 325 -8.47 14.62 -13.28
CA ARG A 325 -7.92 13.64 -14.24
C ARG A 325 -6.49 13.25 -13.90
N ARG A 326 -5.61 14.22 -13.58
CA ARG A 326 -4.24 13.96 -13.11
C ARG A 326 -4.25 13.01 -11.91
N ARG A 327 -5.07 13.31 -10.90
CA ARG A 327 -5.14 12.52 -9.68
C ARG A 327 -5.64 11.09 -9.92
N MET A 328 -6.65 10.92 -10.78
CA MET A 328 -7.14 9.61 -11.17
C MET A 328 -6.05 8.77 -11.84
N ILE A 329 -5.27 9.37 -12.74
CA ILE A 329 -4.15 8.70 -13.41
C ILE A 329 -3.07 8.30 -12.41
N GLU A 330 -2.62 9.22 -11.54
CA GLU A 330 -1.61 8.94 -10.51
C GLU A 330 -2.02 7.73 -9.65
N ASP A 331 -3.28 7.71 -9.19
CA ASP A 331 -3.77 6.63 -8.34
C ASP A 331 -3.93 5.31 -9.12
N GLU A 332 -4.32 5.33 -10.40
CA GLU A 332 -4.34 4.13 -11.25
C GLU A 332 -2.92 3.58 -11.44
N VAL A 333 -1.95 4.45 -11.72
CA VAL A 333 -0.54 4.08 -11.90
C VAL A 333 0.07 3.54 -10.61
N ASP A 334 -0.14 4.20 -9.46
CA ASP A 334 0.36 3.74 -8.15
C ASP A 334 -0.19 2.36 -7.77
N ASN A 335 -1.50 2.14 -7.97
CA ASN A 335 -2.13 0.84 -7.76
C ASN A 335 -1.55 -0.23 -8.69
N PHE A 336 -1.30 0.13 -9.95
CA PHE A 336 -0.72 -0.77 -10.94
C PHE A 336 0.71 -1.15 -10.56
N LEU A 337 1.58 -0.16 -10.27
CA LEU A 337 2.97 -0.36 -9.84
C LEU A 337 3.08 -1.16 -8.54
N SER A 338 2.10 -1.06 -7.64
CA SER A 338 2.03 -1.83 -6.40
C SER A 338 1.61 -3.29 -6.60
N SER A 339 1.21 -3.69 -7.82
CA SER A 339 0.86 -5.07 -8.11
C SER A 339 2.11 -5.97 -8.14
N ARG A 340 2.00 -7.18 -7.58
CA ARG A 340 3.14 -8.12 -7.45
C ARG A 340 3.64 -8.70 -8.77
N THR A 341 2.92 -8.48 -9.86
CA THR A 341 3.16 -9.11 -11.17
C THR A 341 3.67 -8.10 -12.20
N MET A 342 4.14 -6.93 -11.76
CA MET A 342 4.61 -5.89 -12.66
C MET A 342 5.92 -6.27 -13.34
N ASP A 343 5.99 -6.16 -14.67
CA ASP A 343 7.26 -6.27 -15.38
C ASP A 343 8.09 -4.99 -15.18
N PRO A 344 9.39 -5.09 -14.82
CA PRO A 344 10.26 -3.93 -14.61
C PRO A 344 10.32 -2.96 -15.78
N PHE A 345 10.17 -3.43 -17.03
CA PHE A 345 10.14 -2.59 -18.23
C PHE A 345 8.94 -1.65 -18.21
N TYR A 346 7.73 -2.16 -18.03
CA TYR A 346 6.53 -1.31 -17.96
C TYR A 346 6.51 -0.45 -16.71
N ALA A 347 7.00 -0.97 -15.57
CA ALA A 347 7.17 -0.16 -14.37
C ALA A 347 8.00 1.09 -14.67
N LYS A 348 9.15 0.94 -15.34
CA LYS A 348 10.03 2.05 -15.72
C LYS A 348 9.32 3.08 -16.61
N LEU A 349 8.50 2.64 -17.56
CA LEU A 349 7.75 3.53 -18.45
C LEU A 349 6.60 4.26 -17.73
N LEU A 350 6.05 3.67 -16.66
CA LEU A 350 4.94 4.22 -15.89
C LEU A 350 5.36 5.14 -14.73
N ILE A 351 6.59 5.00 -14.21
CA ILE A 351 7.09 5.83 -13.10
C ILE A 351 6.85 7.34 -13.29
N PRO A 352 7.11 7.96 -14.45
CA PRO A 352 6.84 9.39 -14.64
C PRO A 352 5.38 9.77 -14.38
N PHE A 353 4.44 8.89 -14.72
CA PHE A 353 3.00 9.10 -14.60
C PHE A 353 2.46 8.92 -13.16
N ASN A 354 3.30 8.45 -12.23
CA ASN A 354 2.95 8.40 -10.81
C ASN A 354 2.93 9.80 -10.16
N VAL A 355 3.57 10.79 -10.81
CA VAL A 355 3.54 12.20 -10.39
C VAL A 355 3.27 13.06 -11.61
N MET A 356 1.99 13.28 -11.93
CA MET A 356 1.55 13.87 -13.19
C MET A 356 2.02 15.32 -13.39
N SER A 357 2.42 16.02 -12.33
CA SER A 357 3.03 17.36 -12.42
C SER A 357 4.44 17.35 -13.03
N THR A 358 5.09 16.20 -13.12
CA THR A 358 6.47 16.05 -13.64
C THR A 358 6.54 15.48 -15.05
N VAL A 359 5.43 15.01 -15.60
CA VAL A 359 5.37 14.37 -16.92
C VAL A 359 5.60 15.40 -18.01
N ARG A 360 6.51 15.09 -18.93
CA ARG A 360 6.88 15.89 -20.10
C ARG A 360 6.54 15.14 -21.39
N LEU A 361 6.53 15.86 -22.50
CA LEU A 361 6.37 15.26 -23.84
C LEU A 361 7.40 14.16 -24.11
N LEU A 362 8.64 14.35 -23.66
CA LEU A 362 9.71 13.36 -23.81
C LEU A 362 9.36 12.00 -23.16
N ASP A 363 8.62 12.00 -22.05
CA ASP A 363 8.24 10.76 -21.37
C ASP A 363 7.22 9.97 -22.20
N PHE A 364 6.34 10.66 -22.95
CA PHE A 364 5.45 10.05 -23.95
C PHE A 364 6.24 9.49 -25.13
N GLU A 365 7.16 10.28 -25.69
CA GLU A 365 8.00 9.86 -26.82
C GLU A 365 8.79 8.60 -26.48
N GLN A 366 9.34 8.51 -25.27
CA GLN A 366 10.04 7.35 -24.77
C GLN A 366 9.13 6.13 -24.64
N ALA A 367 7.96 6.28 -24.02
CA ALA A 367 7.00 5.18 -23.85
C ALA A 367 6.50 4.65 -25.20
N VAL A 368 6.14 5.53 -26.14
CA VAL A 368 5.69 5.15 -27.48
C VAL A 368 6.82 4.49 -28.28
N SER A 369 8.03 5.05 -28.25
CA SER A 369 9.19 4.46 -28.92
C SER A 369 9.52 3.07 -28.40
N ALA A 370 9.42 2.88 -27.08
CA ALA A 370 9.62 1.59 -26.43
C ALA A 370 8.56 0.56 -26.86
N LEU A 371 7.28 0.96 -26.92
CA LEU A 371 6.20 0.11 -27.41
C LEU A 371 6.36 -0.29 -28.88
N VAL A 372 6.82 0.63 -29.75
CA VAL A 372 7.10 0.34 -31.17
C VAL A 372 8.29 -0.62 -31.30
N ALA A 373 9.35 -0.41 -30.53
CA ALA A 373 10.51 -1.29 -30.51
C ALA A 373 10.13 -2.71 -30.07
N GLU A 374 9.35 -2.83 -28.99
CA GLU A 374 8.81 -4.10 -28.50
C GLU A 374 8.00 -4.83 -29.59
N GLU A 375 7.11 -4.10 -30.28
CA GLU A 375 6.27 -4.66 -31.33
C GLU A 375 7.07 -5.15 -32.55
N ASN A 376 8.12 -4.42 -32.93
CA ASN A 376 9.05 -4.84 -33.98
C ASN A 376 9.79 -6.13 -33.58
N VAL A 377 10.23 -6.23 -32.33
CA VAL A 377 10.91 -7.43 -31.81
C VAL A 377 9.98 -8.65 -31.83
N ILE A 378 8.72 -8.47 -31.45
CA ILE A 378 7.70 -9.54 -31.51
C ILE A 378 7.45 -9.96 -32.96
N ARG A 379 7.33 -9.01 -33.90
CA ARG A 379 7.09 -9.26 -35.32
C ARG A 379 8.20 -10.08 -35.97
N ASP A 380 9.45 -9.82 -35.61
CA ASP A 380 10.61 -10.49 -36.20
C ASP A 380 10.79 -11.95 -35.73
N SER A 381 9.79 -12.54 -35.05
CA SER A 381 9.79 -13.92 -34.53
C SER A 381 10.97 -14.24 -33.61
N LYS A 382 11.61 -13.20 -33.07
CA LYS A 382 12.62 -13.32 -32.01
C LYS A 382 11.98 -13.47 -30.63
N SER A 383 10.66 -13.58 -30.52
CA SER A 383 9.93 -13.73 -29.26
C SER A 383 10.44 -14.91 -28.40
N ASN A 384 10.80 -16.03 -29.03
CA ASN A 384 11.38 -17.19 -28.35
C ASN A 384 12.74 -16.86 -27.67
N ARG A 385 13.47 -15.86 -28.16
CA ARG A 385 14.72 -15.42 -27.54
C ARG A 385 14.46 -14.68 -26.23
N TYR A 386 13.32 -14.02 -26.05
CA TYR A 386 13.07 -13.22 -24.85
C TYR A 386 12.45 -14.01 -23.69
N GLY A 387 12.35 -15.35 -23.80
CA GLY A 387 11.82 -16.20 -22.72
C GLY A 387 10.35 -15.92 -22.38
N LEU A 388 9.58 -15.38 -23.33
CA LEU A 388 8.15 -15.10 -23.15
C LEU A 388 7.37 -16.41 -23.16
N SER A 389 7.17 -17.02 -21.99
CA SER A 389 6.23 -18.12 -21.83
C SER A 389 4.81 -17.68 -22.22
N ALA A 390 3.95 -18.61 -22.67
CA ALA A 390 2.56 -18.27 -23.04
C ALA A 390 1.77 -17.62 -21.88
N LEU A 391 2.09 -17.96 -20.63
CA LEU A 391 1.51 -17.33 -19.44
C LEU A 391 1.98 -15.87 -19.29
N SER A 392 3.26 -15.59 -19.57
CA SER A 392 3.77 -14.23 -19.59
C SER A 392 3.13 -13.38 -20.69
N ALA A 393 2.89 -13.92 -21.90
CA ALA A 393 2.35 -13.15 -23.02
C ALA A 393 1.01 -12.46 -22.71
N LYS A 394 0.16 -13.11 -21.91
CA LYS A 394 -1.10 -12.50 -21.45
C LYS A 394 -0.85 -11.36 -20.47
N GLU A 395 0.03 -11.56 -19.49
CA GLU A 395 0.39 -10.53 -18.50
C GLU A 395 1.04 -9.32 -19.16
N PHE A 396 1.98 -9.54 -20.09
CA PHE A 396 2.57 -8.49 -20.93
C PHE A 396 1.51 -7.73 -21.72
N SER A 397 0.54 -8.44 -22.33
CA SER A 397 -0.56 -7.81 -23.07
C SER A 397 -1.42 -6.88 -22.19
N GLU A 398 -1.74 -7.30 -20.97
CA GLU A 398 -2.50 -6.45 -20.04
C GLU A 398 -1.68 -5.24 -19.57
N GLN A 399 -0.38 -5.39 -19.34
CA GLN A 399 0.51 -4.29 -18.98
C GLN A 399 0.70 -3.28 -20.13
N LYS A 400 0.85 -3.76 -21.37
CA LYS A 400 0.85 -2.92 -22.57
C LYS A 400 -0.45 -2.14 -22.70
N LYS A 401 -1.61 -2.79 -22.54
CA LYS A 401 -2.92 -2.13 -22.59
C LYS A 401 -3.05 -1.04 -21.53
N PHE A 402 -2.62 -1.33 -20.29
CA PHE A 402 -2.65 -0.36 -19.21
C PHE A 402 -1.79 0.88 -19.55
N LEU A 403 -0.53 0.69 -19.97
CA LEU A 403 0.33 1.80 -20.38
C LEU A 403 -0.30 2.66 -21.48
N ILE A 404 -0.87 2.03 -22.51
CA ILE A 404 -1.54 2.75 -23.61
C ILE A 404 -2.74 3.55 -23.09
N GLN A 405 -3.54 2.96 -22.20
CA GLN A 405 -4.66 3.66 -21.57
C GLN A 405 -4.18 4.86 -20.77
N THR A 406 -3.11 4.71 -19.98
CA THR A 406 -2.50 5.80 -19.21
C THR A 406 -2.02 6.93 -20.13
N LEU A 407 -1.33 6.60 -21.23
CA LEU A 407 -0.89 7.61 -22.21
C LEU A 407 -2.07 8.36 -22.81
N ASN A 408 -3.12 7.66 -23.24
CA ASN A 408 -4.31 8.29 -23.82
C ASN A 408 -4.99 9.23 -22.82
N GLN A 409 -5.18 8.79 -21.57
CA GLN A 409 -5.78 9.61 -20.51
C GLN A 409 -4.91 10.82 -20.13
N ALA A 410 -3.59 10.67 -20.14
CA ALA A 410 -2.62 11.70 -19.78
C ALA A 410 -2.40 12.73 -20.90
N SER A 411 -2.60 12.35 -22.16
CA SER A 411 -2.30 13.18 -23.33
C SER A 411 -2.93 14.59 -23.32
N PRO A 412 -4.17 14.82 -22.85
CA PRO A 412 -4.76 16.16 -22.84
C PRO A 412 -4.19 17.05 -21.71
N LEU A 413 -3.39 16.49 -20.80
CA LEU A 413 -2.85 17.18 -19.63
C LEU A 413 -1.40 17.65 -19.83
N VAL A 414 -0.77 17.25 -20.95
CA VAL A 414 0.64 17.55 -21.26
C VAL A 414 0.69 18.26 -22.61
N GLU A 415 1.30 19.45 -22.60
CA GLU A 415 1.45 20.27 -23.80
C GLU A 415 2.21 19.50 -24.91
N GLY A 416 1.65 19.50 -26.12
CA GLY A 416 2.19 18.77 -27.27
C GLY A 416 1.84 17.27 -27.33
N ALA A 417 1.34 16.67 -26.25
CA ALA A 417 1.07 15.23 -26.21
C ALA A 417 -0.24 14.80 -26.87
N LEU A 418 -1.10 15.74 -27.30
CA LEU A 418 -2.36 15.46 -28.00
C LEU A 418 -2.17 14.64 -29.30
N VAL A 419 -0.98 14.71 -29.92
CA VAL A 419 -0.64 13.85 -31.07
C VAL A 419 -0.71 12.36 -30.74
N TYR A 420 -0.69 12.00 -29.45
CA TYR A 420 -0.79 10.64 -28.94
C TYR A 420 -2.18 10.25 -28.41
N GLU A 421 -3.17 11.16 -28.38
CA GLU A 421 -4.52 10.93 -27.78
C GLU A 421 -5.29 9.75 -28.41
N LYS A 422 -4.88 9.34 -29.61
CA LYS A 422 -5.43 8.20 -30.33
C LYS A 422 -4.34 7.28 -30.85
N TRP A 423 -3.17 7.29 -30.21
CA TRP A 423 -2.12 6.39 -30.58
C TRP A 423 -2.61 4.96 -30.38
N THR A 424 -2.68 4.24 -31.50
CA THR A 424 -2.91 2.80 -31.49
C THR A 424 -1.64 2.17 -32.01
N PRO A 425 -1.12 1.12 -31.35
CA PRO A 425 -0.04 0.34 -31.91
C PRO A 425 -0.47 -0.11 -33.32
N PRO A 426 0.42 -0.06 -34.33
CA PRO A 426 0.12 -0.59 -35.65
C PRO A 426 -0.43 -2.02 -35.52
N LYS A 427 -1.69 -2.24 -35.95
CA LYS A 427 -2.37 -3.53 -35.80
C LYS A 427 -1.56 -4.60 -36.52
N ILE A 428 -1.12 -5.60 -35.78
CA ILE A 428 -0.55 -6.83 -36.34
C ILE A 428 -1.70 -7.66 -36.90
N ALA A 429 -2.11 -7.38 -38.14
CA ALA A 429 -2.94 -8.33 -38.87
C ALA A 429 -2.09 -9.59 -39.12
N ASP A 430 -2.61 -10.76 -38.69
CA ASP A 430 -2.16 -12.13 -39.02
C ASP A 430 -1.20 -12.90 -38.08
N ILE A 431 -1.31 -12.76 -36.74
CA ILE A 431 -0.77 -13.76 -35.79
C ILE A 431 -1.79 -14.89 -35.53
N LYS A 432 -2.27 -15.58 -36.57
CA LYS A 432 -3.04 -16.83 -36.41
C LYS A 432 -2.30 -18.07 -36.95
N SER A 433 -1.09 -17.92 -37.48
CA SER A 433 -0.30 -19.03 -38.05
C SER A 433 0.82 -19.56 -37.13
N LEU A 434 1.05 -18.98 -35.94
CA LEU A 434 2.27 -19.23 -35.16
C LEU A 434 2.11 -20.18 -33.94
N THR A 435 1.02 -20.92 -33.83
CA THR A 435 0.93 -22.07 -32.90
C THR A 435 1.30 -23.40 -33.59
N GLY A 436 2.23 -23.37 -34.55
CA GLY A 436 2.82 -24.56 -35.15
C GLY A 436 3.95 -25.10 -34.27
N THR A 437 3.65 -26.20 -33.56
CA THR A 437 4.57 -27.17 -32.93
C THR A 437 6.00 -26.68 -32.61
N SER A 438 6.17 -26.20 -31.38
CA SER A 438 7.49 -26.02 -30.76
C SER A 438 8.03 -27.39 -30.32
N ASP A 439 9.05 -27.88 -31.01
CA ASP A 439 9.92 -28.93 -30.50
C ASP A 439 10.74 -28.33 -29.36
N LYS A 440 10.50 -28.85 -28.16
CA LYS A 440 11.16 -28.45 -26.92
C LYS A 440 12.65 -28.79 -26.98
N ILE A 441 13.49 -27.79 -26.80
CA ILE A 441 14.83 -27.98 -26.24
C ILE A 441 14.91 -27.07 -25.02
N GLU A 442 14.38 -27.56 -23.90
CA GLU A 442 14.84 -27.14 -22.56
C GLU A 442 15.89 -28.18 -22.16
N GLU A 443 17.15 -27.91 -22.47
CA GLU A 443 18.27 -28.70 -21.97
C GLU A 443 18.82 -27.97 -20.75
N ASP A 444 18.82 -28.66 -19.59
CA ASP A 444 19.36 -28.14 -18.34
C ASP A 444 20.87 -27.93 -18.52
N LEU A 445 21.29 -26.68 -18.70
CA LEU A 445 22.70 -26.32 -18.82
C LEU A 445 23.35 -26.32 -17.43
N GLU A 446 24.32 -27.21 -17.23
CA GLU A 446 25.22 -27.16 -16.07
C GLU A 446 26.07 -25.88 -16.15
N ILE A 447 25.78 -24.93 -15.27
CA ILE A 447 26.51 -23.66 -15.19
C ILE A 447 27.73 -23.88 -14.31
N GLU A 448 28.93 -23.88 -14.90
CA GLU A 448 30.19 -24.05 -14.16
C GLU A 448 30.56 -22.84 -13.27
N ASN A 449 30.00 -21.64 -13.54
CA ASN A 449 30.27 -20.40 -12.80
C ASN A 449 28.98 -19.77 -12.25
N ASP A 450 28.93 -19.46 -10.96
CA ASP A 450 27.76 -18.89 -10.28
C ASP A 450 27.62 -17.37 -10.39
N SER A 451 28.52 -16.70 -11.13
CA SER A 451 28.55 -15.24 -11.26
C SER A 451 28.93 -14.76 -12.66
N CYS A 452 28.48 -13.55 -13.00
CA CYS A 452 28.79 -12.90 -14.28
C CYS A 452 30.25 -12.41 -14.28
N PRO A 453 31.11 -12.82 -15.23
CA PRO A 453 32.52 -12.43 -15.23
C PRO A 453 32.77 -10.95 -15.61
N VAL A 454 31.73 -10.20 -15.98
CA VAL A 454 31.83 -8.76 -16.33
C VAL A 454 31.48 -7.86 -15.16
N CYS A 455 30.33 -8.08 -14.52
CA CYS A 455 29.91 -7.29 -13.37
C CYS A 455 30.26 -7.92 -12.02
N PHE A 456 30.70 -9.18 -12.01
CA PHE A 456 30.98 -9.99 -10.82
C PHE A 456 29.77 -10.25 -9.92
N ASP A 457 28.56 -9.91 -10.36
CA ASP A 457 27.33 -10.20 -9.62
C ASP A 457 26.97 -11.69 -9.73
N PRO A 458 26.57 -12.33 -8.62
CA PRO A 458 26.06 -13.70 -8.64
C PRO A 458 24.74 -13.78 -9.40
N PHE A 459 24.52 -14.90 -10.10
CA PHE A 459 23.28 -15.13 -10.82
C PHE A 459 22.13 -15.40 -9.86
N SER A 460 21.03 -14.67 -10.02
CA SER A 460 19.82 -14.80 -9.20
C SER A 460 18.75 -15.65 -9.90
N GLU A 461 17.90 -16.33 -9.12
CA GLU A 461 16.78 -17.11 -9.66
C GLU A 461 15.87 -16.22 -10.52
N GLY A 462 15.57 -16.69 -11.74
CA GLY A 462 14.77 -15.94 -12.71
C GLY A 462 15.52 -14.80 -13.44
N GLN A 463 16.80 -14.57 -13.13
CA GLN A 463 17.63 -13.64 -13.91
C GLN A 463 17.88 -14.19 -15.31
N ARG A 464 17.81 -13.31 -16.32
CA ARG A 464 18.08 -13.67 -17.71
C ARG A 464 19.58 -13.74 -17.97
N LEU A 465 20.02 -14.90 -18.42
CA LEU A 465 21.40 -15.19 -18.76
C LEU A 465 21.54 -15.46 -20.25
N ILE A 466 22.64 -14.99 -20.84
CA ILE A 466 22.97 -15.18 -22.25
C ILE A 466 24.21 -16.06 -22.33
N GLN A 467 24.11 -17.17 -23.07
CA GLN A 467 25.24 -18.03 -23.40
C GLN A 467 25.68 -17.82 -24.84
N PHE A 468 26.97 -17.57 -25.05
CA PHE A 468 27.59 -17.46 -26.38
C PHE A 468 28.08 -18.81 -26.90
N GLU A 469 28.46 -18.91 -28.19
CA GLU A 469 28.98 -20.18 -28.76
C GLU A 469 30.26 -20.69 -28.09
N CYS A 470 31.02 -19.80 -27.47
CA CYS A 470 32.15 -20.15 -26.62
C CYS A 470 31.74 -20.70 -25.24
N LYS A 471 30.45 -20.96 -25.01
CA LYS A 471 29.81 -21.50 -23.79
C LYS A 471 29.87 -20.63 -22.54
N HIS A 472 30.47 -19.45 -22.60
CA HIS A 472 30.48 -18.50 -21.47
C HIS A 472 29.13 -17.82 -21.29
N ILE A 473 28.75 -17.64 -20.03
CA ILE A 473 27.46 -17.12 -19.60
C ILE A 473 27.64 -15.74 -18.98
N PHE A 474 26.76 -14.80 -19.33
CA PHE A 474 26.75 -13.43 -18.84
C PHE A 474 25.32 -13.02 -18.48
N CYS A 475 25.14 -12.05 -17.57
CA CYS A 475 23.82 -11.44 -17.41
C CYS A 475 23.45 -10.65 -18.68
N GLU A 476 22.16 -10.57 -19.00
CA GLU A 476 21.64 -9.94 -20.23
C GLU A 476 22.27 -8.57 -20.52
N ASN A 477 22.33 -7.70 -19.50
CA ASN A 477 22.90 -6.36 -19.64
C ASN A 477 24.39 -6.37 -20.01
N CYS A 478 25.18 -7.25 -19.40
CA CYS A 478 26.61 -7.36 -19.69
C CYS A 478 26.87 -7.97 -21.06
N ALA A 479 26.08 -8.97 -21.48
CA ALA A 479 26.19 -9.56 -22.81
C ALA A 479 25.90 -8.53 -23.92
N ILE A 480 24.85 -7.72 -23.76
CA ILE A 480 24.51 -6.65 -24.72
C ILE A 480 25.63 -5.60 -24.78
N ALA A 481 26.17 -5.21 -23.62
CA ALA A 481 27.29 -4.27 -23.56
C ALA A 481 28.55 -4.83 -24.24
N LEU A 482 28.84 -6.12 -24.04
CA LEU A 482 29.94 -6.80 -24.70
C LEU A 482 29.75 -6.82 -26.22
N GLU A 483 28.57 -7.18 -26.74
CA GLU A 483 28.31 -7.20 -28.19
C GLU A 483 28.50 -5.82 -28.84
N GLN A 484 28.18 -4.75 -28.11
CA GLN A 484 28.31 -3.38 -28.61
C GLN A 484 29.74 -2.83 -28.54
N ALA A 485 30.49 -3.20 -27.49
CA ALA A 485 31.78 -2.58 -27.19
C ALA A 485 33.00 -3.44 -27.56
N PHE A 486 32.86 -4.77 -27.59
CA PHE A 486 33.97 -5.70 -27.76
C PHE A 486 33.62 -6.77 -28.80
N LYS A 487 34.59 -7.11 -29.66
CA LYS A 487 34.47 -8.23 -30.60
C LYS A 487 34.94 -9.56 -30.03
N GLU A 488 35.49 -9.57 -28.82
CA GLU A 488 36.10 -10.75 -28.19
C GLU A 488 35.49 -11.02 -26.83
N CYS A 489 35.32 -12.31 -26.51
CA CYS A 489 34.77 -12.77 -25.23
C CYS A 489 35.78 -12.47 -24.11
N PRO A 490 35.39 -11.80 -23.01
CA PRO A 490 36.32 -11.45 -21.95
C PRO A 490 36.89 -12.69 -21.22
N THR A 491 36.22 -13.83 -21.28
CA THR A 491 36.64 -15.05 -20.59
C THR A 491 37.62 -15.89 -21.43
N CYS A 492 37.34 -16.13 -22.71
CA CYS A 492 38.20 -16.97 -23.57
C CYS A 492 38.97 -16.20 -24.65
N ARG A 493 38.73 -14.90 -24.82
CA ARG A 493 39.30 -14.05 -25.88
C ARG A 493 39.03 -14.52 -27.33
N GLY A 494 38.17 -15.51 -27.52
CA GLY A 494 37.67 -15.85 -28.84
C GLY A 494 36.71 -14.78 -29.35
N ASP A 495 36.57 -14.66 -30.67
CA ASP A 495 35.58 -13.78 -31.29
C ASP A 495 34.19 -14.03 -30.66
N LEU A 496 33.51 -12.98 -30.22
CA LEU A 496 32.14 -13.02 -29.70
C LEU A 496 31.22 -13.44 -30.84
N PRO A 497 30.79 -14.71 -30.88
CA PRO A 497 29.89 -15.19 -31.90
C PRO A 497 28.46 -14.78 -31.54
N LYS A 498 27.48 -15.18 -32.35
CA LYS A 498 26.07 -14.85 -32.05
C LYS A 498 25.63 -15.55 -30.75
N PRO A 499 24.77 -14.94 -29.93
CA PRO A 499 24.22 -15.61 -28.75
C PRO A 499 23.46 -16.89 -29.15
N ILE A 500 23.79 -18.02 -28.50
CA ILE A 500 23.19 -19.33 -28.79
C ILE A 500 21.83 -19.46 -28.11
N SER A 501 21.77 -19.12 -26.83
CA SER A 501 20.60 -19.39 -25.99
C SER A 501 20.41 -18.30 -24.93
N ILE A 502 19.13 -18.07 -24.61
CA ILE A 502 18.72 -17.29 -23.45
C ILE A 502 18.14 -18.30 -22.46
N CYS A 503 18.79 -18.41 -21.31
CA CYS A 503 18.40 -19.31 -20.24
C CYS A 503 17.98 -18.49 -19.01
N GLN A 504 17.05 -19.05 -18.25
CA GLN A 504 16.70 -18.54 -16.92
C GLN A 504 17.42 -19.41 -15.90
N CYS A 505 18.13 -18.77 -14.97
CA CYS A 505 18.81 -19.48 -13.90
C CYS A 505 17.80 -20.23 -13.03
N LYS A 506 17.81 -21.57 -13.10
CA LYS A 506 17.15 -22.46 -12.14
C LYS A 506 18.24 -22.97 -11.19
N PHE A 507 18.25 -22.49 -9.96
CA PHE A 507 19.29 -22.88 -9.00
C PHE A 507 19.03 -24.31 -8.49
N TRP A 508 20.01 -25.22 -8.60
CA TRP A 508 19.96 -26.54 -7.94
C TRP A 508 20.70 -26.47 -6.60
N PRO A 509 20.09 -26.84 -5.46
CA PRO A 509 20.76 -26.80 -4.18
C PRO A 509 21.65 -28.05 -4.01
N HIS A 510 22.89 -28.05 -4.49
CA HIS A 510 23.87 -29.06 -4.09
C HIS A 510 25.33 -28.62 -4.30
N VAL A 511 25.96 -28.05 -3.26
CA VAL A 511 27.28 -28.45 -2.76
C VAL A 511 27.37 -28.14 -1.25
N GLU A 512 26.80 -29.02 -0.42
CA GLU A 512 27.37 -29.33 0.89
C GLU A 512 27.86 -30.78 0.80
N LYS A 513 29.15 -30.98 0.51
CA LYS A 513 30.00 -32.12 0.94
C LYS A 513 31.27 -32.24 0.10
N PHE A 514 32.41 -32.06 0.77
CA PHE A 514 33.74 -32.72 0.65
C PHE A 514 34.77 -31.69 1.12
N ASN A 515 35.66 -31.92 2.09
CA ASN A 515 35.80 -32.94 3.11
C ASN A 515 36.71 -32.33 4.18
N SER A 516 36.38 -32.56 5.44
CA SER A 516 37.31 -32.49 6.56
C SER A 516 38.14 -33.78 6.56
N LYS A 517 39.47 -33.68 6.45
CA LYS A 517 40.41 -34.50 7.25
C LYS A 517 41.88 -34.12 7.04
N ASP A 518 42.54 -34.08 8.19
CA ASP A 518 43.96 -34.36 8.45
C ASP A 518 45.00 -33.28 8.12
N SER A 519 45.36 -32.53 9.16
CA SER A 519 46.76 -32.31 9.53
C SER A 519 46.82 -31.89 11.01
N SER A 520 46.97 -32.89 11.87
CA SER A 520 47.56 -32.75 13.20
C SER A 520 49.06 -33.01 13.11
N GLU A 521 49.87 -32.04 13.53
CA GLU A 521 51.22 -32.16 14.11
C GLU A 521 51.73 -30.71 14.30
N SER A 522 51.74 -30.20 15.53
CA SER A 522 52.80 -30.25 16.54
C SER A 522 53.77 -29.07 16.43
N GLU A 523 53.87 -28.30 17.52
CA GLU A 523 55.08 -27.63 18.07
C GLU A 523 54.62 -26.46 18.96
N THR A 524 54.50 -26.67 20.27
CA THR A 524 55.52 -26.40 21.31
C THR A 524 55.94 -24.93 21.43
N GLY A 525 55.46 -24.30 22.50
CA GLY A 525 56.27 -23.46 23.39
C GLY A 525 56.50 -22.01 22.96
N PHE A 526 55.96 -21.07 23.73
CA PHE A 526 56.82 -20.17 24.51
C PHE A 526 56.01 -19.43 25.58
N SER A 527 56.34 -19.74 26.84
CA SER A 527 56.05 -18.92 28.00
C SER A 527 57.19 -17.91 28.20
N SER A 528 56.89 -16.64 28.37
CA SER A 528 57.81 -15.74 29.09
C SER A 528 57.05 -14.63 29.81
N SER A 529 57.05 -14.78 31.13
CA SER A 529 56.86 -13.80 32.19
C SER A 529 57.60 -12.46 31.99
N ASN A 530 56.91 -11.37 32.38
CA ASN A 530 57.31 -10.19 33.22
C ASN A 530 58.81 -9.78 33.33
N PRO A 531 59.18 -8.51 33.66
CA PRO A 531 58.41 -7.55 34.46
C PRO A 531 58.56 -6.03 34.12
N SER A 532 57.76 -5.19 34.78
CA SER A 532 58.05 -3.76 35.09
C SER A 532 59.29 -3.66 36.02
N PRO A 533 60.05 -2.53 36.14
CA PRO A 533 59.59 -1.17 36.51
C PRO A 533 60.32 -0.08 35.68
N GLU A 534 60.11 1.24 35.79
CA GLU A 534 60.47 2.11 36.91
C GLU A 534 60.05 3.56 36.60
N LYS A 535 59.65 4.29 37.65
CA LYS A 535 59.52 5.75 37.66
C LYS A 535 60.89 6.37 37.93
N LYS A 536 61.21 7.46 37.22
CA LYS A 536 61.87 8.65 37.77
C LYS A 536 61.27 9.87 37.11
#